data_AF-A0A8E2EBL5-F1
#
_entry.id   AF-A0A8E2EBL5-F1
#
_cell.length_a   1.000
_cell.length_b   1.000
_cell.length_c   1.000
_cell.angle_alpha   90.00
_cell.angle_beta   90.00
_cell.angle_gamma   90.00
#
_symmetry.space_group_name_H-M   'P 1'
#
loop_
_entity.id
_entity.type
_entity.pdbx_description
1 polymer ?
#
loop_
_entity_poly.entity_id
_entity_poly.type
_entity_poly.pdbx_seq_one_letter_code
_entity_poly.pdbx_strand_id
1 'polypeptide(L)'
;ASVAAVVFVFLFEACFTWGSMATVWIHPAEILPLKSRAKRASQAGVADFLGNFLVVEVTPPGIRNIGWRFYIVWAVLNVVNSAVVFCFYPETGGLPLEAVDRLFVEEKE
;
A
#
# COMPACT_ATOMS: atom_id res chain seq x y z
N ALA A 1 -22.63 19.39 -11.83
CA ALA A 1 -22.35 18.09 -11.16
C ALA A 1 -21.07 17.43 -11.70
N SER A 2 -20.87 17.35 -13.02
CA SER A 2 -19.70 16.71 -13.65
C SER A 2 -18.34 17.33 -13.29
N VAL A 3 -18.22 18.67 -13.25
CA VAL A 3 -16.93 19.33 -12.93
C VAL A 3 -16.46 19.00 -11.51
N ALA A 4 -17.36 19.03 -10.52
CA ALA A 4 -17.01 18.70 -9.14
C ALA A 4 -16.55 17.23 -9.02
N ALA A 5 -17.25 16.29 -9.67
CA ALA A 5 -16.87 14.87 -9.67
C ALA A 5 -15.45 14.66 -10.26
N VAL A 6 -15.15 15.34 -11.38
CA VAL A 6 -13.81 15.27 -12.00
C VAL A 6 -12.75 15.82 -11.06
N VAL A 7 -12.99 16.97 -10.42
CA VAL A 7 -12.04 17.57 -9.45
C VAL A 7 -11.76 16.62 -8.29
N PHE A 8 -12.80 16.00 -7.71
CA PHE A 8 -12.61 15.06 -6.61
C PHE A 8 -11.86 13.79 -7.01
N VAL A 9 -12.08 13.27 -8.22
CA VAL A 9 -11.32 12.12 -8.74
C VAL A 9 -9.85 12.47 -8.87
N PHE A 10 -9.51 13.61 -9.49
CA PHE A 10 -8.11 14.02 -9.62
C PHE A 10 -7.45 14.33 -8.28
N LEU A 11 -8.19 14.88 -7.32
CA LEU A 11 -7.68 15.15 -5.98
C LEU A 11 -7.40 13.84 -5.23
N PHE A 12 -8.29 12.85 -5.34
CA PHE A 12 -8.06 11.51 -4.82
C PHE A 12 -6.82 10.85 -5.44
N GLU A 13 -6.70 10.87 -6.77
CA GLU A 13 -5.54 10.31 -7.51
C GLU A 13 -4.23 10.99 -7.09
N ALA A 14 -4.23 12.32 -6.92
CA ALA A 14 -3.06 13.07 -6.47
C ALA A 14 -2.63 12.65 -5.06
N CYS A 15 -3.57 12.55 -4.11
CA CYS A 15 -3.28 12.10 -2.75
C CYS A 15 -2.81 10.64 -2.72
N PHE A 16 -3.46 9.75 -3.50
CA PHE A 16 -3.08 8.35 -3.61
C PHE A 16 -1.67 8.18 -4.19
N THR A 17 -1.35 8.95 -5.23
CA THR A 17 -0.03 8.92 -5.88
C THR A 17 1.08 9.34 -4.92
N TRP A 18 0.89 10.47 -4.21
CA TRP A 18 1.93 11.01 -3.34
C TRP A 18 2.09 10.21 -2.04
N GLY A 19 0.99 9.73 -1.46
CA GLY A 19 1.02 8.98 -0.21
C GLY A 19 1.32 7.51 -0.42
N SER A 20 0.31 6.76 -0.86
CA SER A 20 0.35 5.30 -0.83
C SER A 20 1.14 4.69 -1.98
N MET A 21 1.02 5.23 -3.19
CA MET A 21 1.60 4.62 -4.39
C MET A 21 3.13 4.79 -4.46
N ALA A 22 3.68 5.94 -4.10
CA ALA A 22 5.14 6.08 -4.05
C ALA A 22 5.75 5.16 -2.97
N THR A 23 5.13 5.12 -1.80
CA THR A 23 5.62 4.37 -0.63
C THR A 23 5.64 2.86 -0.87
N VAL A 24 4.64 2.29 -1.55
CA VAL A 24 4.56 0.84 -1.77
C VAL A 24 5.72 0.29 -2.60
N TRP A 25 6.32 1.09 -3.49
CA TRP A 25 7.44 0.66 -4.32
C TRP A 25 8.80 0.95 -3.68
N ILE A 26 8.88 1.98 -2.84
CA ILE A 26 10.14 2.43 -2.23
C ILE A 26 10.39 1.69 -0.91
N HIS A 27 9.40 1.64 -0.04
CA HIS A 27 9.56 1.11 1.32
C HIS A 27 10.04 -0.35 1.38
N PRO A 28 9.55 -1.28 0.52
CA PRO A 28 10.12 -2.63 0.47
C PRO A 28 11.61 -2.63 0.10
N ALA A 29 12.07 -1.74 -0.77
CA ALA A 29 13.49 -1.68 -1.11
C ALA A 29 14.36 -1.20 0.07
N GLU A 30 13.78 -0.37 0.95
CA GLU A 30 14.45 0.18 2.14
C GLU A 30 14.55 -0.85 3.26
N ILE A 31 13.47 -1.57 3.59
CA ILE A 31 13.46 -2.52 4.73
C ILE A 31 14.19 -3.85 4.43
N LEU A 32 14.51 -4.13 3.17
CA LEU A 32 15.03 -5.43 2.75
C LEU A 32 16.58 -5.50 2.84
N PRO A 33 17.14 -6.49 3.58
CA PRO A 33 18.59 -6.68 3.66
C PRO A 33 19.20 -7.01 2.30
N LEU A 34 20.36 -6.40 1.98
CA LEU A 34 21.03 -6.50 0.66
C LEU A 34 21.18 -7.95 0.15
N LYS A 35 21.55 -8.88 1.03
CA LYS A 35 21.79 -10.30 0.67
C LYS A 35 20.52 -11.04 0.22
N SER A 36 19.34 -10.65 0.71
CA SER A 36 18.07 -11.36 0.44
C SER A 36 17.05 -10.51 -0.34
N ARG A 37 17.44 -9.29 -0.71
CA ARG A 37 16.57 -8.28 -1.33
C ARG A 37 15.88 -8.78 -2.58
N ALA A 38 16.61 -9.39 -3.51
CA ALA A 38 16.04 -9.87 -4.78
C ALA A 38 14.93 -10.92 -4.55
N LYS A 39 15.13 -11.86 -3.62
CA LYS A 39 14.16 -12.92 -3.33
C LYS A 39 12.90 -12.38 -2.65
N ARG A 40 13.07 -11.45 -1.71
CA ARG A 40 11.93 -10.87 -0.98
C ARG A 40 11.18 -9.84 -1.83
N ALA A 41 11.87 -9.09 -2.68
CA ALA A 41 11.26 -8.17 -3.64
C ALA A 41 10.39 -8.90 -4.67
N SER A 42 10.84 -10.07 -5.17
CA SER A 42 10.00 -10.85 -6.09
C SER A 42 8.75 -11.42 -5.40
N GLN A 43 8.85 -11.82 -4.13
CA GLN A 43 7.69 -12.22 -3.33
C GLN A 43 6.70 -11.06 -3.11
N ALA A 44 7.20 -9.87 -2.80
CA ALA A 44 6.39 -8.66 -2.68
C ALA A 44 5.69 -8.32 -4.01
N GLY A 45 6.41 -8.43 -5.14
CA GLY A 45 5.83 -8.23 -6.47
C GLY A 45 4.71 -9.23 -6.78
N VAL A 46 4.89 -10.52 -6.46
CA VAL A 46 3.82 -11.52 -6.65
C VAL A 46 2.60 -11.19 -5.79
N ALA A 47 2.80 -10.78 -4.53
CA ALA A 47 1.69 -10.40 -3.66
C ALA A 47 0.94 -9.17 -4.18
N ASP A 48 1.64 -8.17 -4.72
CA ASP A 48 1.04 -6.98 -5.33
C ASP A 48 0.16 -7.32 -6.54
N PHE A 49 0.70 -8.10 -7.50
CA PHE A 49 -0.08 -8.50 -8.67
C PHE A 49 -1.26 -9.40 -8.32
N LEU A 50 -1.11 -10.29 -7.34
CA LEU A 50 -2.21 -11.12 -6.85
C LEU A 50 -3.30 -10.28 -6.17
N GLY A 51 -2.91 -9.27 -5.39
CA GLY A 51 -3.84 -8.32 -4.79
C GLY A 51 -4.62 -7.55 -5.85
N ASN A 52 -3.94 -7.03 -6.87
CA ASN A 52 -4.57 -6.36 -8.01
C ASN A 52 -5.54 -7.28 -8.75
N PHE A 53 -5.16 -8.53 -9.01
CA PHE A 53 -6.05 -9.53 -9.62
C PHE A 53 -7.32 -9.75 -8.79
N LEU A 54 -7.18 -9.94 -7.47
CA LEU A 54 -8.31 -10.13 -6.57
C LEU A 54 -9.27 -8.93 -6.59
N VAL A 55 -8.74 -7.71 -6.59
CA VAL A 55 -9.53 -6.47 -6.66
C VAL A 55 -10.36 -6.45 -7.95
N VAL A 56 -9.73 -6.76 -9.09
CA VAL A 56 -10.40 -6.79 -10.41
C VAL A 56 -11.50 -7.85 -10.45
N GLU A 57 -11.28 -9.03 -9.87
CA GLU A 57 -12.28 -10.12 -9.86
C GLU A 57 -13.44 -9.85 -8.89
N VAL A 58 -13.18 -9.28 -7.70
CA VAL A 58 -14.20 -9.05 -6.68
C VAL A 58 -15.06 -7.81 -6.97
N THR A 59 -14.52 -6.82 -7.69
CA THR A 59 -15.20 -5.54 -7.91
C THR A 59 -16.51 -5.65 -8.73
N PRO A 60 -16.54 -6.30 -9.90
CA PRO A 60 -17.77 -6.47 -10.68
C PRO A 60 -18.91 -7.19 -9.94
N PRO A 61 -18.70 -8.37 -9.30
CA PRO A 61 -19.76 -9.03 -8.55
C PRO A 61 -20.16 -8.24 -7.29
N GLY A 62 -19.21 -7.56 -6.65
CA GLY A 62 -19.47 -6.68 -5.50
C GLY A 62 -20.41 -5.53 -5.85
N ILE A 63 -20.10 -4.78 -6.91
CA ILE A 63 -20.96 -3.68 -7.39
C ILE A 63 -22.31 -4.21 -7.86
N ARG A 64 -22.37 -5.37 -8.53
CA ARG A 64 -23.65 -5.96 -8.98
C ARG A 64 -24.57 -6.34 -7.81
N ASN A 65 -24.02 -6.85 -6.72
CA ASN A 65 -24.83 -7.37 -5.61
C ASN A 65 -25.20 -6.30 -4.57
N ILE A 66 -24.27 -5.39 -4.24
CA ILE A 66 -24.49 -4.39 -3.18
C ILE A 66 -24.41 -2.94 -3.67
N GLY A 67 -24.23 -2.71 -4.97
CA GLY A 67 -24.29 -1.39 -5.61
C GLY A 67 -23.27 -0.42 -5.03
N TRP A 68 -23.73 0.81 -4.76
CA TRP A 68 -22.89 1.89 -4.23
C TRP A 68 -22.30 1.57 -2.83
N ARG A 69 -22.91 0.65 -2.07
CA ARG A 69 -22.41 0.28 -0.74
C ARG A 69 -21.06 -0.43 -0.80
N PHE A 70 -20.70 -1.00 -1.95
CA PHE A 70 -19.38 -1.60 -2.17
C PHE A 70 -18.24 -0.57 -2.02
N TYR A 71 -18.47 0.69 -2.39
CA TYR A 71 -17.49 1.75 -2.18
C TYR A 71 -17.19 2.02 -0.70
N ILE A 72 -18.15 1.77 0.21
CA ILE A 72 -17.93 1.89 1.66
C ILE A 72 -16.95 0.82 2.14
N VAL A 73 -17.00 -0.40 1.58
CA VAL A 73 -16.07 -1.48 1.92
C VAL A 73 -14.64 -1.06 1.59
N TRP A 74 -14.40 -0.47 0.41
CA TRP A 74 -13.10 0.07 0.03
C TRP A 74 -12.66 1.24 0.92
N ALA A 75 -13.57 2.13 1.31
CA ALA A 75 -13.26 3.21 2.23
C ALA A 75 -12.79 2.68 3.60
N VAL A 76 -13.47 1.68 4.15
CA VAL A 76 -13.09 1.04 5.43
C VAL A 76 -11.73 0.35 5.29
N LEU A 77 -11.50 -0.40 4.22
CA LEU A 77 -10.20 -1.05 3.98
C LEU A 77 -9.05 -0.05 3.89
N ASN A 78 -9.26 1.12 3.27
CA ASN A 78 -8.26 2.20 3.23
C ASN A 78 -7.95 2.76 4.63
N VAL A 79 -8.97 2.96 5.47
CA VAL A 79 -8.77 3.44 6.86
C VAL A 79 -8.02 2.40 7.69
N VAL A 80 -8.39 1.12 7.56
CA VAL A 80 -7.69 0.02 8.24
C VAL A 80 -6.24 -0.06 7.78
N ASN A 81 -5.98 0.03 6.48
CA ASN A 81 -4.62 0.04 5.93
C ASN A 81 -3.81 1.23 6.48
N SER A 82 -4.41 2.43 6.52
CA SER A 82 -3.76 3.63 7.09
C SER A 82 -3.40 3.44 8.56
N ALA A 83 -4.29 2.82 9.35
CA ALA A 83 -4.01 2.49 10.75
C ALA A 83 -2.89 1.45 10.90
N VAL A 84 -2.85 0.44 10.03
CA VAL A 84 -1.76 -0.56 10.02
C VAL A 84 -0.43 0.10 9.71
N VAL A 85 -0.37 0.98 8.70
CA VAL A 85 0.85 1.72 8.36
C VAL A 85 1.29 2.58 9.55
N PHE A 86 0.38 3.33 10.16
CA PHE A 86 0.70 4.18 11.31
C PHE A 86 1.25 3.40 12.52
N CYS A 87 0.73 2.21 12.80
CA CYS A 87 1.13 1.44 13.98
C CYS A 87 2.33 0.51 13.77
N PHE A 88 2.50 -0.05 12.57
CA PHE A 88 3.44 -1.15 12.34
C PHE A 88 4.61 -0.81 11.41
N TYR A 89 4.51 0.25 10.60
CA TYR A 89 5.57 0.58 9.65
C TYR A 89 6.53 1.57 10.30
N PRO A 90 7.79 1.19 10.54
CA PRO A 90 8.79 2.12 11.05
C PRO A 90 9.15 3.15 9.97
N GLU A 91 9.39 4.39 10.39
CA GLU A 91 9.87 5.44 9.49
C GLU A 91 11.32 5.13 9.06
N THR A 92 11.52 4.94 7.76
CA THR A 92 12.81 4.59 7.15
C THR A 92 13.50 5.77 6.48
N GLY A 93 12.84 6.93 6.40
CA GLY A 93 13.37 8.14 5.76
C GLY A 93 14.68 8.64 6.39
N GLY A 94 15.68 8.92 5.54
CA GLY A 94 16.95 9.53 5.95
C GLY A 94 17.97 8.56 6.57
N LEU A 95 17.67 7.27 6.65
CA LEU A 95 18.61 6.25 7.12
C LEU A 95 19.46 5.69 5.96
N PRO A 96 20.76 5.43 6.16
CA PRO A 96 21.55 4.69 5.19
C PRO A 96 21.05 3.23 5.12
N LEU A 97 21.00 2.65 3.92
CA LEU A 97 20.45 1.29 3.68
C LEU A 97 21.15 0.20 4.50
N GLU A 98 22.37 0.45 4.96
CA GLU A 98 23.18 -0.46 5.78
C GLU A 98 22.77 -0.43 7.27
N ALA A 99 22.12 0.65 7.72
CA ALA A 99 21.63 0.78 9.10
C ALA A 99 20.26 0.12 9.32
N VAL A 100 19.58 -0.29 8.25
CA VAL A 100 18.27 -0.95 8.30
C VAL A 100 18.34 -2.28 9.07
N ASP A 101 19.45 -3.00 8.97
CA ASP A 101 19.64 -4.24 9.75
C ASP A 101 19.57 -3.97 11.27
N ARG A 102 19.89 -2.76 11.76
CA ARG A 102 19.82 -2.43 13.19
C ARG A 102 18.38 -2.25 13.68
N LEU A 103 17.50 -1.66 12.86
CA LEU A 103 16.07 -1.46 13.17
C LEU A 103 15.35 -2.78 13.47
N PHE A 104 15.78 -3.88 12.83
CA PHE A 104 15.13 -5.19 12.97
C PHE A 104 15.91 -6.17 13.87
N VAL A 105 17.10 -5.80 14.35
CA VAL A 105 17.92 -6.63 15.24
C VAL A 105 17.70 -6.28 16.72
N GLU A 106 17.41 -5.02 17.04
CA GLU A 106 17.15 -4.57 18.43
C GLU A 106 15.81 -5.10 18.99
N GLU A 107 14.89 -5.53 18.13
CA GLU A 107 13.59 -6.12 18.52
C GLU A 107 13.70 -7.58 19.02
N LYS A 108 14.92 -8.14 19.05
CA LYS A 108 15.15 -9.57 19.36
C LYS A 108 15.86 -9.84 20.68
N GLU A 109 16.12 -8.82 21.50
CA GLU A 109 16.61 -8.98 22.89
C GLU A 109 15.52 -8.70 23.93
#